data_AF-A0A1Q6RDD0-F1
#
_entry.id   AF-A0A1Q6RDD0-F1
#
_cell.length_a   1.000
_cell.length_b   1.000
_cell.length_c   1.000
_cell.angle_alpha   90.00
_cell.angle_beta   90.00
_cell.angle_gamma   90.00
#
_symmetry.space_group_name_H-M   'P 1'
#
loop_
_entity.id
_entity.type
_entity.pdbx_description
1 polymer ?
#
loop_
_entity_poly.entity_id
_entity_poly.type
_entity_poly.pdbx_seq_one_letter_code
_entity_poly.pdbx_strand_id
1 'polypeptide(L)' 'MKNIGTYVFITIVSLVMVVATAFLMTAADEPIRQAGMYLPLIFGALATWSASRAGLLEMDYEGHTVHTAAHAA' A
#
# COMPACT_ATOMS: atom_id res chain seq x y z
N MET A 1 -14.77 -14.13 9.51
CA MET A 1 -14.22 -13.22 8.48
C MET A 1 -13.11 -12.36 9.11
N LYS A 2 -11.88 -12.88 9.23
CA LYS A 2 -10.87 -12.30 10.13
C LYS A 2 -10.22 -10.99 9.64
N ASN A 3 -10.45 -10.61 8.38
CA ASN A 3 -9.74 -9.49 7.74
C ASN A 3 -10.69 -8.39 7.23
N ILE A 4 -11.95 -8.34 7.68
CA ILE A 4 -12.93 -7.35 7.21
C ILE A 4 -12.42 -5.91 7.42
N GLY A 5 -11.76 -5.64 8.55
CA GLY A 5 -11.18 -4.31 8.83
C GLY A 5 -10.12 -3.90 7.81
N THR A 6 -9.27 -4.82 7.37
CA THR A 6 -8.26 -4.58 6.34
C THR A 6 -8.90 -4.27 5.00
N TYR A 7 -9.90 -5.05 4.58
CA TYR A 7 -10.61 -4.80 3.33
C TYR A 7 -11.36 -3.47 3.35
N VAL A 8 -12.02 -3.14 4.47
CA VAL A 8 -12.69 -1.84 4.66
C VAL A 8 -11.67 -0.71 4.58
N PHE A 9 -10.52 -0.83 5.25
CA PHE A 9 -9.45 0.16 5.21
C PHE A 9 -8.92 0.38 3.79
N ILE A 10 -8.56 -0.69 3.08
CA ILE A 10 -8.10 -0.64 1.68
C ILE A 10 -9.16 0.05 0.81
N THR A 11 -10.43 -0.27 1.01
CA THR A 11 -11.54 0.31 0.24
C THR A 11 -11.67 1.82 0.49
N ILE A 12 -11.64 2.25 1.75
CA ILE A 12 -11.70 3.68 2.12
C ILE A 12 -10.51 4.44 1.53
N VAL A 13 -9.30 3.91 1.70
CA VAL A 13 -8.07 4.54 1.18
C VAL A 13 -8.11 4.64 -0.35
N SER A 14 -8.55 3.58 -1.03
CA SER A 14 -8.67 3.58 -2.49
C SER A 14 -9.70 4.60 -2.97
N LEU A 15 -10.86 4.68 -2.31
CA LEU A 15 -11.89 5.66 -2.62
C LEU A 15 -11.37 7.10 -2.42
N VAL A 16 -10.72 7.38 -1.29
CA VAL A 16 -10.15 8.70 -1.01
C VAL A 16 -9.08 9.08 -2.02
N MET A 17 -8.22 8.13 -2.44
CA MET A 17 -7.23 8.40 -3.48
C MET A 17 -7.86 8.79 -4.81
N VAL A 18 -8.85 8.02 -5.29
CA VAL A 18 -9.54 8.33 -6.55
C VAL A 18 -10.22 9.70 -6.48
N VAL A 19 -10.92 9.96 -5.38
CA VAL A 19 -11.63 11.24 -5.17
C VAL A 19 -10.63 12.39 -5.12
N ALA A 20 -9.58 12.29 -4.30
CA ALA A 20 -8.57 13.34 -4.17
C ALA A 20 -7.87 13.65 -5.51
N THR A 21 -7.48 12.62 -6.26
CA THR A 21 -6.87 12.80 -7.59
C THR A 21 -7.83 13.45 -8.57
N ALA A 22 -9.10 13.05 -8.60
CA ALA A 22 -10.11 13.67 -9.47
C ALA A 22 -10.31 15.15 -9.12
N PHE A 23 -10.41 15.49 -7.82
CA PHE A 23 -10.53 16.88 -7.36
C PHE A 23 -9.32 17.73 -7.76
N LEU A 24 -8.10 17.21 -7.58
CA LEU A 24 -6.88 17.91 -7.98
C LEU A 24 -6.85 18.12 -9.49
N MET A 25 -7.23 17.13 -10.30
CA MET A 25 -7.31 17.27 -11.76
C MET A 25 -8.34 18.33 -12.21
N THR A 26 -9.33 18.65 -11.37
CA THR A 26 -10.32 19.71 -11.63
C THR A 26 -9.96 21.07 -11.02
N ALA A 27 -8.79 21.21 -10.39
CA ALA A 27 -8.36 22.48 -9.81
C ALA A 27 -8.18 23.56 -10.89
N ALA A 28 -8.57 24.80 -10.56
CA ALA A 28 -8.47 25.95 -11.46
C ALA A 28 -7.01 26.38 -11.70
N ASP A 29 -6.12 26.10 -10.74
CA ASP A 29 -4.70 26.39 -10.85
C ASP A 29 -3.96 25.26 -11.58
N GLU A 30 -3.31 25.60 -12.69
CA GLU A 30 -2.45 24.69 -13.46
C GLU A 30 -1.46 23.87 -12.60
N PRO A 31 -0.70 24.46 -11.64
CA PRO A 31 0.23 23.69 -10.83
C PRO A 31 -0.47 22.68 -9.90
N ILE A 32 -1.68 22.99 -9.43
CA ILE A 32 -2.46 22.10 -8.56
C ILE A 32 -3.06 20.96 -9.38
N ARG A 33 -3.48 21.24 -10.61
CA ARG A 33 -3.91 20.22 -11.57
C ARG A 33 -2.80 19.23 -11.89
N GLN A 34 -1.58 19.74 -12.07
CA GLN A 34 -0.40 18.91 -12.28
C GLN A 34 -0.03 18.10 -11.02
N ALA A 35 -0.21 18.67 -9.82
CA ALA A 35 -0.06 17.96 -8.55
C ALA A 35 -0.97 16.72 -8.45
N GLY A 36 -2.14 16.75 -9.09
CA GLY A 36 -3.05 15.61 -9.19
C GLY A 36 -2.43 14.36 -9.81
N MET A 37 -1.47 14.51 -10.72
CA MET A 37 -0.75 13.37 -11.33
C MET A 37 0.29 12.74 -10.40
N TYR A 38 0.88 13.53 -9.50
CA TYR A 38 1.94 13.06 -8.61
C TYR A 38 1.39 12.34 -7.37
N LEU A 39 0.18 12.68 -6.93
CA LEU A 39 -0.42 12.09 -5.72
C LEU A 39 -0.57 10.56 -5.81
N PRO A 40 -1.12 9.96 -6.90
CA PRO A 40 -1.16 8.51 -7.06
C PRO A 40 0.23 7.87 -7.14
N LEU A 41 1.20 8.56 -7.76
CA LEU A 41 2.55 8.03 -7.93
C LEU A 41 3.27 7.90 -6.58
N ILE A 42 3.16 8.93 -5.73
CA ILE A 42 3.77 8.93 -4.39
C ILE A 42 3.13 7.83 -3.53
N PHE A 43 1.80 7.76 -3.49
CA PHE A 43 1.11 6.74 -2.71
C PHE A 43 1.35 5.32 -3.26
N GLY A 44 1.39 5.14 -4.57
CA GLY A 44 1.73 3.87 -5.21
C GLY A 44 3.14 3.41 -4.88
N ALA A 45 4.11 4.33 -4.87
CA ALA A 45 5.49 4.03 -4.47
C ALA A 45 5.57 3.63 -2.99
N LEU A 46 4.91 4.36 -2.10
CA LEU A 46 4.86 4.05 -0.67
C LEU A 46 4.17 2.71 -0.39
N ALA A 47 3.07 2.43 -1.08
CA ALA A 47 2.33 1.18 -0.95
C ALA A 47 3.18 0.00 -1.43
N THR A 48 3.83 0.13 -2.59
CA THR A 48 4.72 -0.90 -3.14
C THR A 48 5.91 -1.15 -2.21
N TRP A 49 6.55 -0.08 -1.71
CA TRP A 49 7.64 -0.19 -0.74
C TRP A 49 7.21 -0.91 0.54
N SER A 50 6.06 -0.53 1.09
CA SER A 50 5.51 -1.14 2.30
C SER A 50 5.17 -2.62 2.09
N ALA A 51 4.57 -2.96 0.95
CA ALA A 51 4.27 -4.34 0.57
C ALA A 51 5.56 -5.17 0.41
N SER A 52 6.60 -4.62 -0.24
CA SER A 52 7.91 -5.28 -0.36
C SER A 52 8.54 -5.55 1.01
N ARG A 53 8.48 -4.59 1.94
CA ARG A 53 9.02 -4.79 3.31
C ARG A 53 8.21 -5.82 4.09
N ALA A 54 6.89 -5.80 3.98
CA ALA A 54 6.03 -6.81 4.61
C ALA A 54 6.33 -8.22 4.07
N GLY A 55 6.45 -8.37 2.74
CA GLY A 55 6.78 -9.66 2.12
C GLY A 55 8.17 -10.18 2.51
N LEU A 56 9.17 -9.30 2.59
CA LEU A 56 10.51 -9.68 3.07
C LEU A 56 10.51 -10.15 4.53
N LEU A 57 9.73 -9.48 5.40
CA LEU A 57 9.60 -9.88 6.80
C LEU A 57 8.88 -11.22 6.95
N GLU A 58 7.87 -11.49 6.11
CA GLU A 58 7.16 -12.77 6.10
C GLU A 58 8.08 -13.92 5.64
N MET A 59 8.88 -13.68 4.59
CA MET A 59 9.89 -14.64 4.13
C MET A 59 10.97 -14.95 5.19
N ASP A 60 11.42 -13.95 5.94
CA ASP A 60 12.42 -14.12 7.00
C ASP A 60 11.86 -14.94 8.18
N TYR A 61 10.59 -14.70 8.53
CA TYR A 61 9.87 -15.49 9.54
C TYR A 61 9.66 -16.94 9.10
N GLU A 62 9.26 -17.16 7.86
CA GLU A 62 9.16 -18.50 7.26
C GLU A 62 10.52 -19.21 7.22
N GLY A 63 11.59 -18.51 6.85
CA GLY A 63 12.95 -19.07 6.84
C GLY A 63 13.41 -19.54 8.23
N HIS A 64 13.17 -18.72 9.26
CA HIS A 64 13.51 -19.08 10.65
C HIS A 64 12.71 -20.28 11.16
N THR A 65 11.41 -20.34 10.88
CA THR A 65 10.56 -21.47 11.29
C THR A 65 10.98 -22.78 10.62
N VAL A 66 11.33 -22.74 9.33
CA VAL A 66 11.85 -23.90 8.59
C VAL A 66 13.19 -24.39 9.17
N HIS A 67 14.08 -23.45 9.51
CA HIS A 67 15.40 -23.79 10.06
C HIS A 67 15.31 -24.40 11.47
N THR A 68 14.37 -23.93 12.31
CA THR A 68 14.08 -24.53 13.62
C THR A 68 13.46 -25.91 13.49
N ALA A 69 12.54 -26.12 12.55
CA ALA A 69 11.92 -27.43 12.31
C ALA A 69 12.95 -28.48 11.84
N ALA A 70 13.93 -28.07 11.02
CA ALA A 70 15.00 -28.95 10.55
C ALA A 70 16.04 -29.32 11.63
N HIS A 71 16.16 -28.51 12.70
CA HIS A 71 17.06 -28.79 13.83
C HIS A 71 16.42 -29.64 14.94
N ALA A 72 15.10 -29.84 14.88
CA ALA A 72 14.32 -30.61 15.86
C ALA A 72 13.92 -32.01 15.37
N ALA A 73 14.33 -32.41 14.16
CA ALA A 73 14.10 -33.73 13.56
C ALA A 73 15.40 -34.56 13.53
#